data_AF-A0A8H5F7B8-F1
#
_entry.id   AF-A0A8H5F7B8-F1
#
_cell.length_a   1.000
_cell.length_b   1.000
_cell.length_c   1.000
_cell.angle_alpha   90.00
_cell.angle_beta   90.00
_cell.angle_gamma   90.00
#
_symmetry.space_group_name_H-M   'P 1'
#
loop_
_entity.id
_entity.type
_entity.pdbx_description
1 polymer ?
#
loop_
_entity_poly.entity_id
_entity_poly.type
_entity_poly.pdbx_seq_one_letter_code
_entity_poly.pdbx_strand_id
1 'polypeptide(L)'
;MSQFFDNAHGFSIGEVTINSSQHTHGLQSALQKLSEYVAAGASHDSRERYPPPRCYSGTQNHILESFTSWFQERAKEKPILWLHGPTGMGKTTIAQTIAEQVEKEGRLAAAFFFSRDSDGPVTLM
;
A
#
# COMPACT_ATOMS: atom_id res chain seq x y z
N MET A 1 19.67 14.63 -12.46
CA MET A 1 19.91 15.75 -13.40
C MET A 1 20.95 15.24 -14.39
N SER A 2 20.57 14.89 -15.62
CA SER A 2 21.49 14.32 -16.63
C SER A 2 22.11 15.44 -17.46
N GLN A 3 23.44 15.41 -17.59
CA GLN A 3 24.19 16.34 -18.42
C GLN A 3 24.17 15.84 -19.87
N PHE A 4 23.68 16.66 -20.81
CA PHE A 4 23.42 16.25 -22.20
C PHE A 4 24.59 16.50 -23.16
N PHE A 5 25.65 17.21 -22.74
CA PHE A 5 26.78 17.57 -23.61
C PHE A 5 28.11 17.56 -22.87
N ASP A 6 28.57 16.38 -22.46
CA ASP A 6 29.94 16.27 -21.97
C ASP A 6 30.92 16.20 -23.14
N ASN A 7 31.91 17.11 -23.12
CA ASN A 7 33.07 17.16 -24.02
C ASN A 7 32.79 17.56 -25.50
N ALA A 8 31.64 18.17 -25.81
CA ALA A 8 31.33 18.67 -27.15
C ALA A 8 32.01 20.01 -27.45
N HIS A 9 32.56 20.17 -28.66
CA HIS A 9 33.19 21.41 -29.15
C HIS A 9 32.80 21.68 -30.60
N GLY A 10 32.68 22.95 -30.99
CA GLY A 10 32.41 23.38 -32.38
C GLY A 10 30.93 23.44 -32.80
N PHE A 11 29.99 23.64 -31.88
CA PHE A 11 28.57 23.78 -32.24
C PHE A 11 28.10 25.25 -32.16
N SER A 12 27.15 25.62 -33.02
CA SER A 12 26.39 26.89 -32.93
C SER A 12 24.91 26.56 -32.88
N ILE A 13 24.23 27.01 -31.82
CA ILE A 13 22.79 26.90 -31.71
C ILE A 13 22.21 28.29 -31.94
N GLY A 14 21.45 28.45 -33.04
CA GLY A 14 20.90 29.74 -33.45
C GLY A 14 19.84 30.28 -32.50
N GLU A 15 18.82 29.48 -32.17
CA GLU A 15 17.77 29.85 -31.24
C GLU A 15 17.31 28.62 -30.46
N VAL A 16 17.26 28.73 -29.13
CA VAL A 16 16.80 27.66 -28.22
C VAL A 16 15.57 28.15 -27.49
N THR A 17 14.42 27.52 -27.74
CA THR A 17 13.21 27.72 -26.94
C THR A 17 12.98 26.50 -26.07
N ILE A 18 13.37 26.56 -24.79
CA ILE A 18 13.10 25.51 -23.80
C ILE A 18 11.82 25.88 -23.05
N ASN A 19 10.72 25.22 -23.40
CA ASN A 19 9.47 25.31 -22.64
C ASN A 19 9.48 24.23 -21.55
N SER A 20 9.89 24.60 -20.34
CA SER A 20 9.85 23.75 -19.16
C SER A 20 8.56 23.99 -18.38
N SER A 21 7.53 23.19 -18.63
CA SER A 21 6.28 23.25 -17.87
C SER A 21 6.39 22.37 -16.62
N GLN A 22 6.78 22.95 -15.49
CA GLN A 22 6.81 22.26 -14.19
C GLN A 22 5.44 22.31 -13.51
N HIS A 23 4.49 21.49 -13.98
CA HIS A 23 3.18 21.32 -13.32
C HIS A 23 3.20 20.34 -12.13
N THR A 24 4.34 20.16 -11.47
CA THR A 24 4.52 19.15 -10.40
C THR A 24 4.81 19.74 -9.03
N HIS A 25 5.19 21.03 -8.93
CA HIS A 25 5.66 21.63 -7.68
C HIS A 25 4.56 21.64 -6.59
N GLY A 26 3.32 21.96 -6.95
CA GLY A 26 2.20 21.99 -6.01
C GLY A 26 1.80 20.61 -5.47
N LEU A 27 1.75 19.59 -6.34
CA LEU A 27 1.44 18.21 -5.95
C LEU A 27 2.55 17.61 -5.07
N GLN A 28 3.81 17.87 -5.39
CA GLN A 28 4.94 17.45 -4.56
C GLN A 28 4.88 18.09 -3.17
N SER A 29 4.62 19.40 -3.07
CA SER A 29 4.46 20.06 -1.78
C SER A 29 3.26 19.55 -0.98
N ALA A 30 2.16 19.18 -1.64
CA ALA A 30 0.98 18.60 -0.98
C ALA A 30 1.25 17.17 -0.49
N LEU A 31 1.84 16.30 -1.31
CA LEU A 31 2.19 14.94 -0.93
C LEU A 31 3.24 14.91 0.18
N GLN A 32 4.20 15.84 0.16
CA GLN A 32 5.20 15.98 1.22
C GLN A 32 4.54 16.33 2.56
N LYS A 33 3.59 17.28 2.58
CA LYS A 33 2.82 17.58 3.78
C LYS A 33 1.98 16.39 4.25
N LEU A 34 1.32 15.68 3.33
CA LEU A 34 0.54 14.49 3.69
C LEU A 34 1.42 13.38 4.25
N SER A 35 2.65 13.22 3.75
CA SER A 35 3.59 12.19 4.21
C SER A 35 3.94 12.32 5.68
N GLU A 36 3.88 13.53 6.26
CA GLU A 36 4.08 13.78 7.69
C GLU A 36 2.97 13.19 8.56
N TYR A 37 1.80 12.91 7.99
CA TYR A 37 0.62 12.38 8.69
C TYR A 37 0.25 10.96 8.26
N VAL A 38 1.09 10.29 7.47
CA VAL A 38 0.86 8.90 7.06
C VAL A 38 1.25 7.96 8.19
N ALA A 39 0.32 7.08 8.58
CA ALA A 39 0.63 5.93 9.42
C ALA A 39 1.35 4.85 8.58
N ALA A 40 2.64 5.05 8.31
CA ALA A 40 3.43 4.16 7.45
C ALA A 40 3.41 2.70 7.95
N GLY A 41 3.37 2.52 9.28
CA GLY A 41 3.23 1.24 9.95
C GLY A 41 1.97 0.44 9.59
N ALA A 42 0.91 1.12 9.11
CA ALA A 42 -0.37 0.50 8.81
C ALA A 42 -0.40 -0.28 7.49
N SER A 43 0.52 -0.01 6.56
CA SER A 43 0.63 -0.72 5.28
C SER A 43 0.88 -2.23 5.48
N HIS A 44 0.19 -3.12 4.74
CA HIS A 44 0.25 -4.59 4.93
C HIS A 44 1.64 -5.20 4.76
N ASP A 45 2.53 -4.49 4.08
CA ASP A 45 3.93 -4.78 3.82
C ASP A 45 4.89 -3.96 4.70
N SER A 46 4.38 -3.26 5.72
CA SER A 46 5.18 -2.51 6.68
C SER A 46 6.27 -3.36 7.33
N ARG A 47 7.48 -2.79 7.42
CA ARG A 47 8.63 -3.39 8.11
C ARG A 47 8.38 -3.69 9.58
N GLU A 48 7.46 -2.95 10.23
CA GLU A 48 7.09 -3.18 11.63
C GLU A 48 6.47 -4.57 11.86
N ARG A 49 5.94 -5.19 10.80
CA ARG A 49 5.31 -6.51 10.85
C ARG A 49 6.17 -7.60 10.23
N TYR A 50 7.44 -7.35 9.96
CA TYR A 50 8.31 -8.35 9.34
C TYR A 50 8.85 -9.37 10.36
N PRO A 51 8.81 -10.69 10.07
CA PRO A 51 8.16 -11.30 8.92
C PRO A 51 6.63 -11.29 9.06
N PRO A 52 5.87 -11.03 7.97
CA PRO A 52 4.42 -10.94 8.05
C PRO A 52 3.82 -12.25 8.58
N PRO A 53 2.86 -12.20 9.52
CA PRO A 53 2.23 -13.39 10.05
C PRO A 53 1.42 -14.06 8.93
N ARG A 54 1.82 -15.27 8.52
CA ARG A 54 1.14 -16.05 7.48
C ARG A 54 0.48 -17.29 8.05
N CYS A 55 -0.64 -17.68 7.44
CA CYS A 55 -1.24 -18.97 7.73
C CYS A 55 -0.23 -20.05 7.35
N TYR A 56 -0.07 -21.06 8.22
CA TYR A 56 0.67 -22.25 7.84
C TYR A 56 -0.04 -22.91 6.66
N SER A 57 0.73 -23.39 5.68
CA SER A 57 0.20 -24.08 4.51
C SER A 57 -0.74 -25.22 4.93
N GLY A 58 -1.99 -25.19 4.48
CA GLY A 58 -3.02 -26.19 4.79
C GLY A 58 -3.85 -25.91 6.04
N THR A 59 -3.55 -24.83 6.78
CA THR A 59 -4.39 -24.38 7.91
C THR A 59 -5.34 -23.27 7.46
N GLN A 60 -6.56 -23.27 8.00
CA GLN A 60 -7.58 -22.24 7.75
C GLN A 60 -8.09 -22.12 6.30
N ASN A 61 -7.84 -23.13 5.45
CA ASN A 61 -8.31 -23.20 4.06
C ASN A 61 -9.80 -22.90 3.92
N HIS A 62 -10.64 -23.47 4.79
CA HIS A 62 -12.09 -23.23 4.76
C HIS A 62 -12.46 -21.73 4.88
N ILE A 63 -11.71 -20.97 5.69
CA ILE A 63 -11.95 -19.54 5.87
C ILE A 63 -11.51 -18.77 4.62
N LEU A 64 -10.36 -19.12 4.04
CA LEU A 64 -9.85 -18.51 2.81
C LEU A 64 -10.75 -18.81 1.60
N GLU A 65 -11.27 -20.03 1.50
CA GLU A 65 -12.26 -20.43 0.49
C GLU A 65 -13.57 -19.65 0.65
N SER A 66 -14.08 -19.55 1.89
CA SER A 66 -15.27 -18.76 2.20
C SER A 66 -15.09 -17.29 1.82
N PHE A 67 -13.92 -16.71 2.15
CA PHE A 67 -13.56 -15.36 1.73
C PHE A 67 -13.52 -15.24 0.21
N THR A 68 -12.89 -16.20 -0.49
CA THR A 68 -12.73 -16.17 -1.94
C THR A 68 -14.09 -16.20 -2.64
N SER A 69 -15.00 -17.07 -2.19
CA SER A 69 -16.39 -17.12 -2.66
C SER A 69 -17.07 -15.77 -2.46
N TRP A 70 -17.04 -15.25 -1.23
CA TRP A 70 -17.59 -13.93 -0.93
C TRP A 70 -16.96 -12.82 -1.78
N PHE A 71 -15.66 -12.89 -2.08
CA PHE A 71 -14.92 -11.89 -2.85
C PHE A 71 -15.25 -11.91 -4.34
N GLN A 72 -15.63 -13.06 -4.89
CA GLN A 72 -15.94 -13.24 -6.31
C GLN A 72 -17.40 -12.91 -6.67
N GLU A 73 -18.31 -12.89 -5.70
CA GLU A 73 -19.70 -12.49 -5.90
C GLU A 73 -19.79 -11.03 -6.39
N ARG A 74 -20.22 -10.85 -7.65
CA ARG A 74 -20.23 -9.55 -8.36
C ARG A 74 -21.31 -8.58 -7.89
N ALA A 75 -22.40 -9.09 -7.32
CA ALA A 75 -23.54 -8.30 -6.85
C ALA A 75 -23.61 -8.40 -5.32
N LYS A 76 -22.75 -7.67 -4.61
CA LYS A 76 -22.73 -7.74 -3.15
C LYS A 76 -23.76 -6.80 -2.56
N GLU A 77 -24.79 -7.39 -1.96
CA GLU A 77 -25.65 -6.70 -1.00
C GLU A 77 -24.89 -6.38 0.31
N LYS A 78 -23.78 -7.09 0.58
CA LYS A 78 -23.00 -6.99 1.83
C LYS A 78 -21.53 -6.64 1.54
N PRO A 79 -21.13 -5.36 1.62
CA PRO A 79 -19.76 -4.92 1.33
C PRO A 79 -18.76 -5.21 2.48
N ILE A 80 -19.25 -5.60 3.65
CA ILE A 80 -18.42 -5.82 4.85
C ILE A 80 -18.44 -7.31 5.22
N LEU A 81 -17.26 -7.89 5.39
CA LEU A 81 -17.05 -9.23 5.96
C LEU A 81 -16.43 -9.09 7.35
N TRP A 82 -17.04 -9.73 8.35
CA TRP A 82 -16.57 -9.70 9.74
C TRP A 82 -15.97 -11.04 10.16
N LEU A 83 -14.66 -11.07 10.45
CA LEU A 83 -13.96 -12.26 10.93
C LEU A 83 -13.87 -12.24 12.47
N HIS A 84 -14.55 -13.16 13.14
CA HIS A 84 -14.55 -13.27 14.60
C HIS A 84 -14.09 -14.65 15.08
N GLY A 85 -13.67 -14.74 16.34
CA GLY A 85 -13.23 -15.98 16.96
C GLY A 85 -12.41 -15.75 18.22
N PRO A 86 -11.97 -16.82 18.90
CA PRO A 86 -11.16 -16.73 20.12
C PRO A 86 -9.85 -15.97 19.93
N THR A 87 -9.36 -15.33 20.99
CA THR A 87 -8.02 -14.73 21.02
C THR A 87 -6.97 -15.79 20.75
N GLY A 88 -5.91 -15.45 20.01
CA GLY A 88 -4.84 -16.38 19.65
C GLY A 88 -5.10 -17.27 18.43
N MET A 89 -6.31 -17.26 17.86
CA MET A 89 -6.64 -18.09 16.67
C MET A 89 -6.04 -17.56 15.33
N GLY A 90 -5.15 -16.55 15.39
CA GLY A 90 -4.51 -16.03 14.18
C GLY A 90 -5.45 -15.26 13.25
N LYS A 91 -6.45 -14.53 13.76
CA LYS A 91 -7.32 -13.70 12.90
C LYS A 91 -6.53 -12.67 12.07
N THR A 92 -5.54 -12.03 12.68
CA THR A 92 -4.62 -11.11 11.99
C THR A 92 -3.81 -11.84 10.92
N THR A 93 -3.40 -13.08 11.20
CA THR A 93 -2.71 -13.97 10.25
C THR A 93 -3.58 -14.29 9.02
N ILE A 94 -4.87 -14.55 9.23
CA ILE A 94 -5.84 -14.75 8.14
C ILE A 94 -5.97 -13.48 7.30
N ALA A 95 -6.17 -12.33 7.94
CA ALA A 95 -6.30 -11.04 7.26
C ALA A 95 -5.05 -10.70 6.43
N GLN A 96 -3.85 -10.96 6.97
CA GLN A 96 -2.58 -10.80 6.24
C GLN A 96 -2.52 -11.72 5.01
N THR A 97 -2.86 -12.99 5.18
CA THR A 97 -2.85 -13.98 4.09
C THR A 97 -3.83 -13.59 2.98
N ILE A 98 -5.02 -13.09 3.33
CA ILE A 98 -6.01 -12.56 2.39
C ILE A 98 -5.45 -11.35 1.62
N ALA A 99 -4.83 -10.39 2.32
CA ALA A 99 -4.26 -9.21 1.68
C ALA A 99 -3.18 -9.59 0.65
N GLU A 100 -2.24 -10.47 1.03
CA GLU A 100 -1.19 -10.97 0.15
C GLU A 100 -1.76 -11.74 -1.07
N GLN A 101 -2.82 -12.52 -0.88
CA GLN A 101 -3.46 -13.26 -1.97
C GLN A 101 -4.13 -12.30 -2.98
N VAL A 102 -4.89 -11.33 -2.50
CA VAL A 102 -5.61 -10.38 -3.36
C VAL A 102 -4.64 -9.39 -4.04
N GLU A 103 -3.53 -9.06 -3.37
CA GLU A 103 -2.42 -8.31 -3.97
C GLU A 103 -1.78 -9.10 -5.12
N LYS A 104 -1.48 -10.38 -4.91
CA LYS A 104 -0.94 -11.27 -5.95
C LYS A 104 -1.87 -11.42 -7.15
N GLU A 105 -3.17 -11.35 -6.94
CA GLU A 105 -4.19 -11.32 -8.00
C GLU A 105 -4.30 -9.94 -8.70
N GLY A 106 -3.61 -8.90 -8.21
CA GLY A 106 -3.69 -7.55 -8.75
C GLY A 106 -5.02 -6.84 -8.46
N ARG A 107 -5.75 -7.30 -7.44
CA ARG A 107 -7.12 -6.84 -7.11
C ARG A 107 -7.19 -6.07 -5.79
N LEU A 108 -6.07 -5.89 -5.10
CA LEU A 108 -6.01 -5.17 -3.84
C LEU A 108 -5.95 -3.66 -4.10
N ALA A 109 -6.98 -2.93 -3.66
CA ALA A 109 -6.96 -1.47 -3.72
C ALA A 109 -6.11 -0.88 -2.59
N ALA A 110 -6.33 -1.35 -1.36
CA ALA A 110 -5.55 -0.98 -0.17
C ALA A 110 -5.79 -1.98 0.96
N ALA A 111 -4.82 -2.13 1.85
CA ALA A 111 -4.95 -2.86 3.10
C ALA A 111 -4.25 -2.10 4.24
N PHE A 112 -4.96 -1.92 5.35
CA PHE A 112 -4.46 -1.21 6.53
C PHE A 112 -4.59 -2.09 7.78
N PHE A 113 -3.52 -2.21 8.55
CA PHE A 113 -3.52 -2.91 9.83
C PHE A 113 -3.04 -1.98 10.92
N PHE A 114 -3.85 -1.83 11.95
CA PHE A 114 -3.54 -0.95 13.07
C PHE A 114 -3.10 -1.81 14.26
N SER A 115 -1.92 -1.51 14.80
CA SER A 115 -1.50 -2.04 16.11
C SER A 115 -1.83 -1.00 17.18
N ARG A 116 -2.11 -1.45 18.41
CA ARG A 116 -2.32 -0.52 19.53
C ARG A 116 -1.01 0.06 20.05
N ASP A 117 0.11 -0.61 19.76
CA ASP A 117 1.45 -0.25 20.22
C ASP A 117 2.27 0.49 19.15
N SER A 118 1.66 0.90 18.03
CA SER A 118 2.35 1.74 17.04
C SER A 118 2.44 3.17 17.59
N ASP A 119 3.65 3.60 17.96
CA ASP A 119 4.01 4.97 18.37
C ASP A 119 3.86 5.95 17.18
N GLY A 120 2.63 6.16 16.73
CA GLY A 120 2.27 7.32 15.91
C GLY A 120 1.96 8.51 16.82
N PRO A 121 2.24 9.76 16.40
CA PRO A 121 1.83 10.92 17.16
C PRO A 121 0.31 10.85 17.37
N VAL A 122 -0.10 10.77 18.63
CA VAL A 122 -1.50 10.87 19.04
C VAL A 122 -1.90 12.33 18.84
N THR A 123 -2.14 12.74 17.59
CA THR A 123 -2.85 13.98 17.32
C THR A 123 -4.31 13.71 17.60
N LEU A 124 -4.73 14.04 18.82
CA LEU A 124 -6.13 14.16 19.20
C LEU A 124 -6.84 15.05 18.16
N MET A 125 -7.88 14.50 17.51
CA MET A 125 -8.91 15.30 16.85
C MET A 125 -9.72 16.08 17.88
#